data_AF-A0A821KY05-F1
#
_entry.id   AF-A0A821KY05-F1
#
_cell.length_a   1.000
_cell.length_b   1.000
_cell.length_c   1.000
_cell.angle_alpha   90.00
_cell.angle_beta   90.00
_cell.angle_gamma   90.00
#
_symmetry.space_group_name_H-M   'P 1'
#
loop_
_entity.id
_entity.type
_entity.pdbx_description
1 polymer ?
#
loop_
_entity_poly.entity_id
_entity_poly.type
_entity_poly.pdbx_seq_one_letter_code
_entity_poly.pdbx_strand_id
1 'polypeptide(L)'
;MVYLAFILLITLFTTHIATDARSIKQGVVDRLINDPKNVDDSRSVALANYRHRIEQSSKLKALRWALQNKYKAPEYCEACDILVSVPGSPKLTALHLSDIHVDFGYQPGSQAECFQPVCCRFGQPLPSQTGAGFWGDYRGCDLPYWTAEAIVQYIAAVEKDIDFVYFTGDLPPHNVWNQSRADQIYTINTINQLLVNTFPNKTFYSAVGNHEAGITII
;
A
#
# COMPACT_ATOMS: atom_id res chain seq x y z
N MET A 1 40.20 2.68 1.37
CA MET A 1 39.59 2.87 0.03
C MET A 1 38.24 2.16 -0.13
N VAL A 2 38.08 0.90 0.30
CA VAL A 2 36.79 0.17 0.20
C VAL A 2 35.63 0.86 0.92
N TYR A 3 35.87 1.43 2.11
CA TYR A 3 34.83 2.11 2.91
C TYR A 3 34.33 3.42 2.27
N LEU A 4 35.21 4.20 1.64
CA LEU A 4 34.83 5.41 0.91
C LEU A 4 34.08 5.09 -0.38
N ALA A 5 34.47 4.04 -1.10
CA ALA A 5 33.73 3.57 -2.27
C ALA A 5 32.32 3.07 -1.89
N PHE A 6 32.18 2.41 -0.73
CA PHE A 6 30.90 1.94 -0.19
C PHE A 6 29.98 3.10 0.23
N ILE A 7 30.49 4.11 0.94
CA ILE A 7 29.74 5.32 1.30
C ILE A 7 29.32 6.10 0.05
N LEU A 8 30.22 6.23 -0.94
CA LEU A 8 29.93 6.91 -2.21
C LEU A 8 28.87 6.16 -3.03
N LEU A 9 28.91 4.82 -3.05
CA LEU A 9 27.87 3.99 -3.69
C LEU A 9 26.52 4.19 -3.01
N ILE A 10 26.45 4.14 -1.68
CA ILE A 10 25.20 4.35 -0.94
C ILE A 10 24.65 5.74 -1.22
N THR A 11 25.50 6.78 -1.22
CA THR A 11 25.05 8.14 -1.56
C THR A 11 24.59 8.25 -3.02
N LEU A 12 25.28 7.64 -3.98
CA LEU A 12 24.89 7.70 -5.39
C LEU A 12 23.62 6.89 -5.71
N PHE A 13 23.46 5.68 -5.17
CA PHE A 13 22.25 4.87 -5.37
C PHE A 13 21.03 5.49 -4.68
N THR A 14 21.21 6.07 -3.50
CA THR A 14 20.16 6.87 -2.86
C THR A 14 19.88 8.16 -3.63
N THR A 15 20.85 8.75 -4.35
CA THR A 15 20.59 9.95 -5.17
C THR A 15 19.69 9.69 -6.37
N HIS A 16 19.80 8.54 -7.05
CA HIS A 16 18.89 8.22 -8.16
C HIS A 16 17.46 8.00 -7.69
N ILE A 17 17.26 7.17 -6.66
CA ILE A 17 15.95 6.96 -6.05
C ILE A 17 15.37 8.27 -5.51
N ALA A 18 16.19 9.12 -4.89
CA ALA A 18 15.76 10.43 -4.42
C ALA A 18 15.37 11.36 -5.58
N THR A 19 16.10 11.31 -6.70
CA THR A 19 15.81 12.11 -7.90
C THR A 19 14.51 11.67 -8.54
N ASP A 20 14.29 10.36 -8.69
CA ASP A 20 13.06 9.81 -9.29
C ASP A 20 11.86 10.00 -8.35
N ALA A 21 12.03 9.73 -7.05
CA ALA A 21 10.99 10.00 -6.06
C ALA A 21 10.60 11.49 -6.04
N ARG A 22 11.58 12.40 -6.16
CA ARG A 22 11.32 13.84 -6.29
C ARG A 22 10.60 14.15 -7.60
N SER A 23 11.05 13.63 -8.73
CA SER A 23 10.49 13.97 -10.04
C SER A 23 9.01 13.59 -10.13
N ILE A 24 8.61 12.46 -9.54
CA ILE A 24 7.21 12.00 -9.53
C ILE A 24 6.39 12.74 -8.48
N LYS A 25 6.94 13.06 -7.29
CA LYS A 25 6.20 13.71 -6.19
C LYS A 25 6.10 15.23 -6.30
N GLN A 26 7.08 15.89 -6.92
CA GLN A 26 7.24 17.34 -6.82
C GLN A 26 6.00 18.10 -7.32
N GLY A 27 5.39 17.69 -8.43
CA GLY A 27 4.20 18.35 -8.95
C GLY A 27 3.00 18.33 -7.99
N VAL A 28 2.78 17.23 -7.26
CA VAL A 28 1.70 17.13 -6.27
C VAL A 28 2.03 17.95 -5.04
N VAL A 29 3.26 17.86 -4.54
CA VAL A 29 3.71 18.63 -3.38
C VAL A 29 3.62 20.13 -3.65
N ASP A 30 4.07 20.58 -4.82
CA ASP A 30 4.00 21.98 -5.24
C ASP A 30 2.54 22.45 -5.33
N ARG A 31 1.62 21.61 -5.84
CA ARG A 31 0.18 21.95 -5.83
C ARG A 31 -0.39 22.05 -4.42
N LEU A 32 -0.05 21.12 -3.53
CA LEU A 32 -0.54 21.14 -2.15
C LEU A 32 -0.04 22.35 -1.37
N ILE A 33 1.23 22.70 -1.53
CA ILE A 33 1.86 23.85 -0.84
C ILE A 33 1.34 25.18 -1.42
N ASN A 34 1.15 25.27 -2.73
CA ASN A 34 0.71 26.51 -3.37
C ASN A 34 -0.82 26.69 -3.40
N ASP A 35 -1.60 25.71 -2.93
CA ASP A 35 -3.06 25.86 -2.79
C ASP A 35 -3.39 26.69 -1.53
N PRO A 36 -3.97 27.90 -1.68
CA PRO A 36 -4.32 28.74 -0.54
C PRO A 36 -5.39 28.12 0.37
N LYS A 37 -6.10 27.06 -0.04
CA LYS A 37 -6.99 26.29 0.84
C LYS A 37 -6.22 25.42 1.84
N ASN A 38 -4.98 25.04 1.50
CA ASN A 38 -4.11 24.20 2.30
C ASN A 38 -3.14 25.06 3.12
N VAL A 39 -2.47 26.02 2.47
CA VAL A 39 -1.50 26.93 3.07
C VAL A 39 -1.89 28.36 2.75
N ASP A 40 -2.59 29.03 3.68
CA ASP A 40 -2.86 30.47 3.61
C ASP A 40 -1.94 31.27 4.55
N ASP A 41 -1.92 32.59 4.38
CA ASP A 41 -1.12 33.50 5.21
C ASP A 41 -1.44 33.36 6.71
N SER A 42 -2.71 33.16 7.06
CA SER A 42 -3.14 33.04 8.46
C SER A 42 -2.61 31.76 9.12
N ARG A 43 -2.61 30.64 8.40
CA ARG A 43 -2.03 29.35 8.83
C ARG A 43 -0.51 29.44 8.92
N SER A 44 0.13 30.07 7.93
CA SER A 44 1.58 30.24 7.88
C SER A 44 2.09 31.08 9.06
N VAL A 45 1.42 32.20 9.36
CA VAL A 45 1.77 33.07 10.51
C VAL A 45 1.48 32.38 11.85
N ALA A 46 0.39 31.61 11.96
CA ALA A 46 0.05 30.86 13.17
C ALA A 46 1.06 29.75 13.50
N LEU A 47 1.69 29.14 12.49
CA LEU A 47 2.73 28.12 12.66
C LEU A 47 4.08 28.73 13.07
N ALA A 48 4.46 29.85 12.46
CA ALA A 48 5.75 30.52 12.66
C ALA A 48 5.88 31.28 13.98
N ASN A 49 4.78 31.77 14.57
CA ASN A 49 4.80 32.56 15.80
C ASN A 49 4.09 31.85 16.96
N TYR A 50 4.84 31.46 18.00
CA TYR A 50 4.30 30.76 19.18
C TYR A 50 3.15 31.52 19.89
N ARG A 51 3.24 32.85 20.00
CA ARG A 51 2.15 33.69 20.56
C ARG A 51 0.91 33.72 19.68
N HIS A 52 1.09 33.83 18.36
CA HIS A 52 -0.03 33.90 17.41
C HIS A 52 -0.74 32.56 17.23
N ARG A 53 -0.04 31.44 17.48
CA ARG A 53 -0.63 30.10 17.54
C ARG A 53 -1.78 30.04 18.56
N ILE A 54 -1.61 30.56 19.76
CA ILE A 54 -2.64 30.52 20.80
C ILE A 54 -3.83 31.40 20.40
N GLU A 55 -3.56 32.60 19.88
CA GLU A 55 -4.58 33.57 19.47
C GLU A 55 -5.41 33.14 18.25
N GLN A 56 -4.79 32.43 17.29
CA GLN A 56 -5.40 32.00 16.02
C GLN A 56 -5.89 30.53 16.06
N SER A 57 -5.47 29.72 17.03
CA SER A 57 -5.79 28.28 17.10
C SER A 57 -7.29 27.99 17.08
N SER A 58 -8.11 28.84 17.70
CA SER A 58 -9.58 28.72 17.73
C SER A 58 -10.22 28.97 16.36
N LYS A 59 -9.52 29.62 15.43
CA LYS A 59 -9.97 29.90 14.06
C LYS A 59 -9.55 28.82 13.06
N LEU A 60 -8.60 27.95 13.42
CA LEU A 60 -8.14 26.83 12.61
C LEU A 60 -9.15 25.66 12.68
N LYS A 61 -10.26 25.79 11.94
CA LYS A 61 -11.32 24.76 11.83
C LYS A 61 -10.80 23.38 11.38
N ALA A 62 -9.64 23.33 10.72
CA ALA A 62 -9.03 22.10 10.21
C ALA A 62 -8.63 21.09 11.31
N LEU A 63 -8.44 21.52 12.56
CA LEU A 63 -7.91 20.66 13.63
C LEU A 63 -8.97 20.10 14.60
N ARG A 64 -10.23 20.55 14.49
CA ARG A 64 -11.33 20.04 15.33
C ARG A 64 -12.58 19.89 14.50
N TRP A 65 -12.78 18.68 14.01
CA TRP A 65 -14.04 18.25 13.43
C TRP A 65 -14.58 17.07 14.23
N ALA A 66 -15.90 16.94 14.25
CA ALA A 66 -16.59 15.79 14.81
C ALA A 66 -17.71 15.40 13.85
N LEU A 67 -17.92 14.11 13.66
CA LEU A 67 -19.15 13.65 13.04
C LEU A 67 -20.29 13.92 14.02
N GLN A 68 -21.29 14.66 13.56
CA GLN A 68 -22.51 14.84 14.34
C GLN A 68 -23.29 13.52 14.30
N ASN A 69 -23.19 12.74 15.38
CA ASN A 69 -24.01 11.56 15.51
C ASN A 69 -25.46 12.01 15.78
N LYS A 70 -26.34 11.80 14.78
CA LYS A 70 -27.77 12.08 14.92
C LYS A 70 -28.50 11.00 15.72
N TYR A 71 -27.83 9.88 16.00
CA TYR A 71 -28.42 8.74 16.69
C TYR A 71 -27.98 8.74 18.15
N LYS A 72 -28.96 8.66 19.06
CA LYS A 72 -28.66 8.30 20.45
C LYS A 72 -28.21 6.85 20.47
N ALA A 73 -27.10 6.58 21.17
CA ALA A 73 -26.73 5.22 21.47
C ALA A 73 -27.89 4.56 22.23
N PRO A 74 -28.26 3.32 21.89
CA PRO A 74 -29.26 2.59 22.65
C PRO A 74 -28.79 2.44 24.10
N GLU A 75 -29.74 2.48 25.04
CA GLU A 75 -29.49 2.39 26.48
C GLU A 75 -28.93 1.00 26.88
N TYR A 76 -29.14 0.00 26.01
CA TYR A 76 -28.62 -1.35 26.11
C TYR A 76 -27.96 -1.79 24.80
N CYS A 77 -26.78 -2.40 24.87
CA CYS A 77 -26.08 -2.95 23.72
C CYS A 77 -26.51 -4.40 23.49
N GLU A 78 -27.60 -4.63 22.76
CA GLU A 78 -28.07 -5.98 22.42
C GLU A 78 -27.02 -6.82 21.64
N ALA A 79 -26.05 -6.16 20.99
CA ALA A 79 -24.98 -6.81 20.22
C ALA A 79 -23.69 -7.06 21.02
N CYS A 80 -23.62 -6.63 22.29
CA CYS A 80 -22.44 -6.86 23.13
C CYS A 80 -22.45 -8.25 23.77
N ASP A 81 -23.62 -8.90 23.82
CA ASP A 81 -23.74 -10.32 24.07
C ASP A 81 -23.48 -11.05 22.75
N ILE A 82 -22.21 -11.35 22.45
CA ILE A 82 -21.87 -12.27 21.35
C ILE A 82 -22.54 -13.59 21.68
N LEU A 83 -23.69 -13.84 21.05
CA LEU A 83 -24.43 -15.08 21.21
C LEU A 83 -23.49 -16.23 20.91
N VAL A 84 -23.33 -17.14 21.87
CA VAL A 84 -22.59 -18.38 21.68
C VAL A 84 -23.22 -19.11 20.50
N SER A 85 -22.42 -19.42 19.47
CA SER A 85 -22.91 -20.10 18.28
C SER A 85 -23.61 -21.40 18.66
N VAL A 86 -24.88 -21.55 18.28
CA VAL A 86 -25.64 -22.79 18.53
C VAL A 86 -25.09 -23.91 17.63
N PRO A 87 -24.82 -25.12 18.16
CA PRO A 87 -24.40 -26.25 17.33
C PRO A 87 -25.38 -26.50 16.17
N GLY A 88 -24.84 -26.62 14.96
CA GLY A 88 -25.64 -26.79 13.74
C GLY A 88 -26.12 -25.49 13.07
N SER A 89 -25.78 -24.32 13.62
CA SER A 89 -26.03 -23.04 12.93
C SER A 89 -25.32 -22.99 11.57
N PRO A 90 -25.93 -22.36 10.55
CA PRO A 90 -25.25 -22.09 9.28
C PRO A 90 -23.94 -21.34 9.51
N LYS A 91 -22.90 -21.72 8.77
CA LYS A 91 -21.60 -21.05 8.79
C LYS A 91 -21.45 -20.24 7.52
N LEU A 92 -20.80 -19.10 7.65
CA LEU A 92 -20.34 -18.31 6.52
C LEU A 92 -18.81 -18.41 6.45
N THR A 93 -18.29 -18.62 5.26
CA THR A 93 -16.86 -18.63 4.97
C THR A 93 -16.51 -17.39 4.18
N ALA A 94 -15.76 -16.49 4.82
CA ALA A 94 -15.25 -15.27 4.19
C ALA A 94 -13.79 -15.48 3.81
N LEU A 95 -13.47 -15.36 2.51
CA LEU A 95 -12.08 -15.22 2.09
C LEU A 95 -11.64 -13.77 2.31
N HIS A 96 -10.50 -13.54 2.93
CA HIS A 96 -9.93 -12.21 3.11
C HIS A 96 -8.56 -12.12 2.45
N LEU A 97 -8.42 -11.24 1.47
CA LEU A 97 -7.18 -10.96 0.75
C LEU A 97 -6.78 -9.49 0.95
N SER A 98 -5.50 -9.25 1.20
CA SER A 98 -4.92 -7.92 1.38
C SER A 98 -3.44 -7.93 1.00
N ASP A 99 -2.89 -6.76 0.65
CA ASP A 99 -1.44 -6.52 0.55
C ASP A 99 -0.72 -7.53 -0.36
N ILE A 100 -1.31 -7.85 -1.52
CA ILE A 100 -0.75 -8.84 -2.44
C ILE A 100 0.59 -8.35 -3.02
N HIS A 101 0.73 -7.04 -3.24
CA HIS A 101 1.94 -6.37 -3.74
C HIS A 101 2.69 -7.17 -4.82
N VAL A 102 2.15 -7.14 -6.04
CA VAL A 102 2.76 -7.85 -7.18
C VAL A 102 3.80 -6.98 -7.86
N ASP A 103 5.03 -7.49 -7.92
CA ASP A 103 6.10 -6.92 -8.71
C ASP A 103 6.30 -7.68 -10.03
N PHE A 104 5.77 -7.10 -11.12
CA PHE A 104 6.01 -7.59 -12.47
C PHE A 104 7.46 -7.45 -12.93
N GLY A 105 8.28 -6.68 -12.22
CA GLY A 105 9.72 -6.60 -12.41
C GLY A 105 10.52 -7.63 -11.61
N TYR A 106 9.89 -8.48 -10.80
CA TYR A 106 10.58 -9.50 -10.02
C TYR A 106 11.33 -10.49 -10.94
N GLN A 107 12.60 -10.72 -10.64
CA GLN A 107 13.49 -11.58 -11.42
C GLN A 107 14.18 -12.60 -10.49
N PRO A 108 13.88 -13.90 -10.61
CA PRO A 108 14.59 -14.96 -9.89
C PRO A 108 16.10 -14.92 -10.15
N GLY A 109 16.89 -15.20 -9.11
CA GLY A 109 18.35 -15.17 -9.17
C GLY A 109 18.98 -13.78 -9.12
N SER A 110 18.19 -12.70 -9.18
CA SER A 110 18.70 -11.33 -9.11
C SER A 110 19.15 -10.94 -7.69
N GLN A 111 19.74 -9.76 -7.54
CA GLN A 111 20.19 -9.27 -6.24
C GLN A 111 19.01 -8.99 -5.31
N ALA A 112 18.87 -9.80 -4.27
CA ALA A 112 17.81 -9.68 -3.27
C ALA A 112 18.21 -8.88 -2.02
N GLU A 113 19.52 -8.66 -1.81
CA GLU A 113 20.08 -7.73 -0.84
C GLU A 113 20.66 -6.53 -1.58
N CYS A 114 19.84 -5.50 -1.77
CA CYS A 114 20.21 -4.27 -2.45
C CYS A 114 20.04 -3.06 -1.52
N PHE A 115 20.70 -1.94 -1.83
CA PHE A 115 20.55 -0.69 -1.06
C PHE A 115 19.37 0.16 -1.55
N GLN A 116 18.27 -0.49 -1.92
CA GLN A 116 17.04 0.15 -2.40
C GLN A 116 15.85 -0.31 -1.54
N PRO A 117 14.74 0.45 -1.50
CA PRO A 117 13.57 0.05 -0.70
C PRO A 117 12.88 -1.24 -1.17
N VAL A 118 13.02 -1.61 -2.46
CA VAL A 118 12.63 -2.92 -3.00
C VAL A 118 13.74 -3.48 -3.91
N CYS A 119 14.03 -4.77 -3.77
CA CYS A 119 15.08 -5.53 -4.45
C CYS A 119 14.45 -6.64 -5.32
N CYS A 120 15.24 -7.67 -5.69
CA CYS A 120 14.80 -8.82 -6.48
C CYS A 120 14.36 -8.50 -7.92
N ARG A 121 14.76 -7.36 -8.49
CA ARG A 121 14.35 -6.96 -9.84
C ARG A 121 15.48 -7.00 -10.88
N PHE A 122 16.73 -6.84 -10.44
CA PHE A 122 17.90 -6.76 -11.30
C PHE A 122 19.19 -6.97 -10.48
N GLY A 123 20.32 -6.95 -11.18
CA GLY A 123 21.64 -7.09 -10.55
C GLY A 123 22.00 -8.53 -10.26
N GLN A 124 23.28 -8.77 -10.03
CA GLN A 124 23.80 -10.08 -9.62
C GLN A 124 24.01 -10.08 -8.11
N PRO A 125 23.69 -11.18 -7.41
CA PRO A 125 24.02 -11.32 -6.01
C PRO A 125 25.54 -11.20 -5.81
N LEU A 126 25.96 -10.67 -4.67
CA LEU A 126 27.38 -10.65 -4.32
C LEU A 126 27.91 -12.09 -4.20
N PRO A 127 29.22 -12.34 -4.36
CA PRO A 127 29.78 -13.70 -4.36
C PRO A 127 29.44 -14.56 -3.13
N SER A 128 29.13 -13.93 -1.98
CA SER A 128 28.74 -14.59 -0.73
C SER A 128 27.21 -14.65 -0.49
N GLN A 129 26.39 -14.20 -1.45
CA GLN A 129 24.94 -14.11 -1.34
C GLN A 129 24.25 -15.02 -2.36
N THR A 130 23.07 -15.50 -2.01
CA THR A 130 22.16 -16.14 -2.96
C THR A 130 21.28 -15.10 -3.64
N GLY A 131 20.98 -15.35 -4.91
CA GLY A 131 20.00 -14.56 -5.66
C GLY A 131 18.58 -14.74 -5.13
N ALA A 132 17.67 -13.93 -5.65
CA ALA A 132 16.24 -13.96 -5.34
C ALA A 132 15.64 -15.35 -5.58
N GLY A 133 14.81 -15.84 -4.65
CA GLY A 133 14.09 -17.10 -4.82
C GLY A 133 13.11 -17.07 -6.01
N PHE A 134 12.68 -18.25 -6.49
CA PHE A 134 11.70 -18.31 -7.59
C PHE A 134 10.31 -17.88 -7.15
N TRP A 135 9.83 -18.33 -5.99
CA TRP A 135 8.48 -18.03 -5.49
C TRP A 135 8.36 -16.73 -4.68
N GLY A 136 9.42 -15.93 -4.64
CA GLY A 136 9.56 -14.82 -3.71
C GLY A 136 10.82 -14.98 -2.86
N ASP A 137 11.07 -13.99 -2.01
CA ASP A 137 12.26 -13.92 -1.17
C ASP A 137 11.93 -13.29 0.18
N TYR A 138 12.61 -13.70 1.25
CA TYR A 138 12.39 -13.18 2.61
C TYR A 138 13.05 -11.83 2.88
N ARG A 139 13.80 -11.30 1.91
CA ARG A 139 14.48 -9.99 1.99
C ARG A 139 13.51 -8.88 1.53
N GLY A 140 14.05 -7.69 1.24
CA GLY A 140 13.24 -6.53 0.84
C GLY A 140 12.69 -6.64 -0.57
N CYS A 141 11.77 -7.58 -0.81
CA CYS A 141 11.20 -7.88 -2.12
C CYS A 141 9.68 -8.07 -2.03
N ASP A 142 8.99 -7.69 -3.10
CA ASP A 142 7.57 -7.96 -3.29
C ASP A 142 7.33 -9.28 -4.03
N LEU A 143 6.07 -9.71 -4.17
CA LEU A 143 5.75 -11.01 -4.77
C LEU A 143 5.85 -11.00 -6.29
N PRO A 144 6.44 -12.03 -6.92
CA PRO A 144 6.24 -12.22 -8.34
C PRO A 144 4.80 -12.63 -8.64
N TYR A 145 4.30 -12.24 -9.83
CA TYR A 145 2.92 -12.52 -10.24
C TYR A 145 2.53 -14.00 -10.13
N TRP A 146 3.42 -14.92 -10.51
CA TRP A 146 3.12 -16.36 -10.47
C TRP A 146 2.93 -16.89 -9.03
N THR A 147 3.51 -16.25 -8.02
CA THR A 147 3.23 -16.61 -6.62
C THR A 147 1.84 -16.16 -6.21
N ALA A 148 1.45 -14.92 -6.56
CA ALA A 148 0.10 -14.43 -6.30
C ALA A 148 -0.95 -15.29 -7.00
N GLU A 149 -0.70 -15.66 -8.27
CA GLU A 149 -1.54 -16.58 -9.03
C GLU A 149 -1.62 -17.96 -8.37
N ALA A 150 -0.49 -18.56 -7.97
CA ALA A 150 -0.47 -19.86 -7.32
C ALA A 150 -1.24 -19.86 -5.99
N ILE A 151 -1.13 -18.80 -5.18
CA ILE A 151 -1.88 -18.64 -3.92
C ILE A 151 -3.38 -18.61 -4.21
N VAL A 152 -3.81 -17.77 -5.14
CA VAL A 152 -5.23 -17.59 -5.49
C VAL A 152 -5.82 -18.90 -6.05
N GLN A 153 -5.10 -19.58 -6.94
CA GLN A 153 -5.50 -20.87 -7.48
C GLN A 153 -5.55 -21.97 -6.42
N TYR A 154 -4.57 -22.00 -5.50
CA TYR A 154 -4.54 -22.97 -4.41
C TYR A 154 -5.74 -22.80 -3.48
N ILE A 155 -6.08 -21.56 -3.10
CA ILE A 155 -7.27 -21.26 -2.29
C ILE A 155 -8.53 -21.81 -2.96
N ALA A 156 -8.74 -21.51 -4.25
CA ALA A 156 -9.88 -22.03 -4.99
C ALA A 156 -9.87 -23.56 -5.14
N ALA A 157 -8.69 -24.20 -5.10
CA ALA A 157 -8.55 -25.64 -5.14
C ALA A 157 -8.98 -26.31 -3.82
N VAL A 158 -8.62 -25.72 -2.67
CA VAL A 158 -8.82 -26.33 -1.35
C VAL A 158 -10.10 -25.89 -0.64
N GLU A 159 -10.57 -24.66 -0.87
CA GLU A 159 -11.75 -24.10 -0.22
C GLU A 159 -12.86 -23.89 -1.26
N LYS A 160 -13.88 -24.75 -1.21
CA LYS A 160 -14.99 -24.75 -2.17
C LYS A 160 -16.18 -23.92 -1.71
N ASP A 161 -16.30 -23.71 -0.40
CA ASP A 161 -17.49 -23.17 0.24
C ASP A 161 -17.29 -21.71 0.65
N ILE A 162 -16.59 -20.92 -0.18
CA ILE A 162 -16.43 -19.47 0.02
C ILE A 162 -17.76 -18.75 -0.30
N ASP A 163 -18.33 -18.02 0.65
CA ASP A 163 -19.58 -17.27 0.40
C ASP A 163 -19.31 -15.91 -0.25
N PHE A 164 -18.27 -15.21 0.21
CA PHE A 164 -17.87 -13.90 -0.30
C PHE A 164 -16.39 -13.62 -0.02
N VAL A 165 -15.87 -12.58 -0.66
CA VAL A 165 -14.47 -12.17 -0.58
C VAL A 165 -14.36 -10.74 -0.04
N TYR A 166 -13.63 -10.55 1.05
CA TYR A 166 -13.07 -9.27 1.44
C TYR A 166 -11.75 -9.05 0.71
N PHE A 167 -11.61 -7.89 0.08
CA PHE A 167 -10.40 -7.55 -0.68
C PHE A 167 -9.95 -6.13 -0.40
N THR A 168 -8.91 -5.95 0.40
CA THR A 168 -8.59 -4.66 1.03
C THR A 168 -7.48 -3.85 0.35
N GLY A 169 -7.13 -4.18 -0.89
CA GLY A 169 -6.23 -3.37 -1.73
C GLY A 169 -4.74 -3.65 -1.49
N ASP A 170 -3.90 -2.65 -1.79
CA ASP A 170 -2.44 -2.71 -1.79
C ASP A 170 -1.87 -3.75 -2.78
N LEU A 171 -2.17 -3.49 -4.06
CA LEU A 171 -1.82 -4.34 -5.20
C LEU A 171 -0.49 -3.99 -5.87
N PRO A 172 -0.19 -2.70 -6.14
CA PRO A 172 1.08 -2.33 -6.74
C PRO A 172 2.24 -2.52 -5.77
N PRO A 173 3.47 -2.77 -6.26
CA PRO A 173 4.61 -3.05 -5.41
C PRO A 173 5.17 -1.77 -4.76
N HIS A 174 6.20 -1.92 -3.94
CA HIS A 174 6.86 -0.85 -3.18
C HIS A 174 7.91 -0.07 -3.98
N ASN A 175 7.97 -0.24 -5.32
CA ASN A 175 8.85 0.53 -6.21
C ASN A 175 8.33 1.95 -6.48
N VAL A 176 7.82 2.63 -5.45
CA VAL A 176 7.08 3.89 -5.53
C VAL A 176 7.83 5.05 -6.20
N TRP A 177 9.17 4.98 -6.28
CA TRP A 177 9.97 5.96 -7.00
C TRP A 177 9.97 5.76 -8.53
N ASN A 178 9.44 4.64 -9.02
CA ASN A 178 9.42 4.27 -10.43
C ASN A 178 8.09 3.59 -10.79
N GLN A 179 7.00 4.36 -10.67
CA GLN A 179 5.65 3.94 -11.04
C GLN A 179 4.99 5.01 -11.90
N SER A 180 4.39 4.60 -13.02
CA SER A 180 3.48 5.41 -13.81
C SER A 180 2.03 5.04 -13.53
N ARG A 181 1.09 5.94 -13.86
CA ARG A 181 -0.35 5.61 -13.81
C ARG A 181 -0.71 4.37 -14.64
N ALA A 182 0.00 4.13 -15.75
CA ALA A 182 -0.23 2.96 -16.58
C ALA A 182 0.15 1.66 -15.85
N ASP A 183 1.27 1.67 -15.11
CA ASP A 183 1.71 0.52 -14.30
C ASP A 183 0.68 0.20 -13.20
N GLN A 184 0.16 1.24 -12.52
CA GLN A 184 -0.88 1.08 -11.49
C GLN A 184 -2.15 0.43 -12.07
N ILE A 185 -2.66 0.98 -13.18
CA ILE A 185 -3.85 0.46 -13.85
C ILE A 185 -3.62 -0.97 -14.33
N TYR A 186 -2.44 -1.27 -14.87
CA TYR A 186 -2.06 -2.61 -15.32
C TYR A 186 -2.08 -3.60 -14.16
N THR A 187 -1.46 -3.28 -13.03
CA THR A 187 -1.43 -4.17 -11.85
C THR A 187 -2.83 -4.38 -11.28
N ILE A 188 -3.60 -3.31 -11.09
CA ILE A 188 -4.96 -3.38 -10.57
C ILE A 188 -5.85 -4.25 -11.48
N ASN A 189 -5.81 -4.02 -12.80
CA ASN A 189 -6.62 -4.78 -13.74
C ASN A 189 -6.21 -6.26 -13.78
N THR A 190 -4.91 -6.54 -13.83
CA THR A 190 -4.39 -7.92 -13.91
C THR A 190 -4.78 -8.73 -12.68
N ILE A 191 -4.60 -8.19 -11.47
CA ILE A 191 -4.96 -8.92 -10.25
C ILE A 191 -6.48 -9.03 -10.10
N ASN A 192 -7.24 -7.97 -10.39
CA ASN A 192 -8.70 -8.06 -10.34
C ASN A 192 -9.25 -9.11 -11.33
N GLN A 193 -8.67 -9.20 -12.53
CA GLN A 193 -9.02 -10.23 -13.51
C GLN A 193 -8.68 -11.63 -12.98
N LEU A 194 -7.49 -11.83 -12.41
CA LEU A 194 -7.12 -13.10 -11.77
C LEU A 194 -8.14 -13.51 -10.70
N LEU A 195 -8.53 -12.58 -9.82
CA LEU A 195 -9.46 -12.85 -8.73
C LEU A 195 -10.89 -13.15 -9.23
N VAL A 196 -11.42 -12.34 -10.14
CA VAL A 196 -12.78 -12.54 -10.70
C VAL A 196 -12.87 -13.83 -11.52
N ASN A 197 -11.83 -14.16 -12.26
CA ASN A 197 -11.77 -15.42 -13.03
C ASN A 197 -11.66 -16.64 -12.11
N THR A 198 -10.92 -16.53 -11.00
CA THR A 198 -10.70 -17.65 -10.07
C THR A 198 -11.90 -17.89 -9.15
N PHE A 199 -12.60 -16.83 -8.74
CA PHE A 199 -13.76 -16.90 -7.86
C PHE A 199 -15.04 -16.40 -8.59
N PRO A 200 -15.46 -17.10 -9.67
CA PRO A 200 -16.64 -16.68 -10.42
C PRO A 200 -17.88 -16.73 -9.53
N ASN A 201 -18.80 -15.78 -9.75
CA ASN A 201 -20.07 -15.66 -9.02
C ASN A 201 -19.96 -15.40 -7.51
N LYS A 202 -18.77 -15.03 -7.00
CA LYS A 202 -18.60 -14.58 -5.62
C LYS A 202 -18.79 -13.07 -5.52
N THR A 203 -19.36 -12.60 -4.41
CA THR A 203 -19.45 -11.18 -4.10
C THR A 203 -18.11 -10.71 -3.54
N PHE A 204 -17.58 -9.63 -4.12
CA PHE A 204 -16.37 -8.95 -3.63
C PHE A 204 -16.76 -7.68 -2.88
N TYR A 205 -16.29 -7.57 -1.65
CA TYR A 205 -16.34 -6.36 -0.83
C TYR A 205 -14.94 -5.75 -0.80
N SER A 206 -14.71 -4.80 -1.68
CA SER A 206 -13.38 -4.23 -1.90
C SER A 206 -13.17 -2.90 -1.17
N ALA A 207 -11.97 -2.70 -0.65
CA ALA A 207 -11.46 -1.41 -0.20
C ALA A 207 -10.25 -1.00 -1.05
N VAL A 208 -9.99 0.31 -1.10
CA VAL A 208 -8.84 0.88 -1.80
C VAL A 208 -7.71 1.04 -0.79
N GLY A 209 -6.56 0.43 -1.06
CA GLY A 209 -5.35 0.60 -0.27
C GLY A 209 -4.62 1.90 -0.63
N ASN A 210 -3.52 2.17 0.07
CA ASN A 210 -2.75 3.37 -0.16
C ASN A 210 -1.78 3.26 -1.34
N HIS A 211 -1.46 2.04 -1.81
CA HIS A 211 -0.60 1.83 -2.98
C HIS A 211 -1.36 1.95 -4.31
N GLU A 212 -2.69 1.91 -4.36
CA GLU A 212 -3.47 1.97 -5.62
C GLU A 212 -3.31 3.29 -6.38
N ALA A 213 -3.37 4.43 -5.69
CA ALA A 213 -3.29 5.74 -6.33
C ALA A 213 -1.92 6.00 -6.98
N GLY A 214 -0.88 5.29 -6.52
CA GLY A 214 0.50 5.70 -6.73
C GLY A 214 0.72 7.12 -6.21
N ILE A 215 1.83 7.75 -6.62
CA ILE A 215 2.11 9.16 -6.29
C ILE A 215 1.35 10.13 -7.21
N THR A 216 0.67 9.64 -8.26
CA THR A 216 -0.03 10.49 -9.22
C THR A 216 -1.43 10.83 -8.71
N ILE A 217 -1.51 11.75 -7.74
CA ILE A 217 -2.77 12.44 -7.48
C ILE A 217 -2.99 13.37 -8.67
N ILE A 218 -4.04 13.07 -9.43
CA ILE A 218 -4.54 13.74 -10.64
C ILE A 218 -4.43 15.27 -10.52
#